data_AF-A0A1H4AEK7-F1
#
_entry.id   AF-A0A1H4AEK7-F1
#
_cell.length_a   1.000
_cell.length_b   1.000
_cell.length_c   1.000
_cell.angle_alpha   90.00
_cell.angle_beta   90.00
_cell.angle_gamma   90.00
#
_symmetry.space_group_name_H-M   'P 1'
#
loop_
_entity.id
_entity.type
_entity.pdbx_description
1 polymer ?
#
loop_
_entity_poly.entity_id
_entity_poly.type
_entity_poly.pdbx_seq_one_letter_code
_entity_poly.pdbx_strand_id
1 'polypeptide(L)'
;MKQYKRTEAEWKAYLHEHNIELIDYDCPTTKSTAMLTFQCLTCGTEETVRADNLARRRNTPCQTCANYQRYTTASIKALIEQHGGSYISGDVTGKMSTVHLRCQCGAVTVKSAHDIRRRPSSCKHCRNQQISITQLRNNRNRERALAIAEERGGKCLTEEQMFSTRESLSWQCSQGHQWHANLDSVATQGTWCPSCQSNIAENMVRAIFEATYQRPFPVSRPDFLATSGSSLHLDGYNKELGLAFECQGSQHYQKNNRFHKSREDLYAQMERDALKAVRCQTNLVMLVTVPYSVTDKGLEETRNFLAKMLMETGIMALHDPRDVKIDPRKIYDTYADAPFLDFKKIVADKGGSFESHDYAGLTKPLSVRCENGHRFQALPYLVRNGHWCPECAGNKRLTLDHITEQLQQEGWSLADPEQLSYTNAHQPLEMFCQHGHLVTRTWNKWQQGKRTCSECQRLDRAHEFVDKMKQRGIDMDVNLSTYQGERQPVRGICRHCGQETTLPVEQWKNRSLTPCCSKPLPAYHRCHLKTQESCPT
;
A
#
# COMPACT_ATOMS: atom_id res chain seq x y z
N MET A 1 -47.14 10.27 49.05
CA MET A 1 -47.94 11.41 48.54
C MET A 1 -48.47 12.17 49.74
N LYS A 2 -47.98 13.39 50.03
CA LYS A 2 -48.51 14.21 51.13
C LYS A 2 -49.90 14.74 50.71
N GLN A 3 -50.96 14.30 51.38
CA GLN A 3 -52.30 14.88 51.23
C GLN A 3 -52.27 16.31 51.75
N TYR A 4 -52.27 17.30 50.85
CA TYR A 4 -52.45 18.71 51.23
C TYR A 4 -53.92 18.90 51.63
N LYS A 5 -54.20 18.92 52.93
CA LYS A 5 -55.54 19.10 53.50
C LYS A 5 -55.65 20.54 54.00
N ARG A 6 -56.10 21.45 53.14
CA ARG A 6 -56.58 22.79 53.54
C ARG A 6 -58.08 22.85 53.35
N THR A 7 -58.80 23.34 54.35
CA THR A 7 -60.21 23.72 54.32
C THR A 7 -60.41 25.00 53.51
N GLU A 8 -61.66 25.33 53.15
CA GLU A 8 -61.97 26.57 52.42
C GLU A 8 -61.48 27.82 53.17
N ALA A 9 -61.65 27.86 54.50
CA ALA A 9 -61.18 28.96 55.33
C ALA A 9 -59.64 29.09 55.33
N GLU A 10 -58.91 27.97 55.37
CA GLU A 10 -57.45 27.96 55.26
C GLU A 10 -56.96 28.38 53.86
N TRP A 11 -57.71 28.07 52.80
CA TRP A 11 -57.42 28.56 51.46
C TRP A 11 -57.67 30.05 51.32
N LYS A 12 -58.78 30.57 51.87
CA LYS A 12 -59.07 32.01 51.92
C LYS A 12 -57.96 32.79 52.62
N ALA A 13 -57.54 32.35 53.80
CA ALA A 13 -56.45 32.98 54.54
C ALA A 13 -55.12 32.99 53.76
N TYR A 14 -54.73 31.83 53.21
CA TYR A 14 -53.49 31.69 52.43
C TYR A 14 -53.49 32.54 51.15
N LEU A 15 -54.60 32.61 50.42
CA LEU A 15 -54.70 33.38 49.19
C LEU A 15 -54.73 34.89 49.48
N HIS A 16 -55.39 35.30 50.56
CA HIS A 16 -55.43 36.69 50.99
C HIS A 16 -54.04 37.24 51.34
N GLU A 17 -53.18 36.45 52.02
CA GLU A 17 -51.77 36.82 52.28
C GLU A 17 -50.96 37.08 51.00
N HIS A 18 -51.44 36.61 49.85
CA HIS A 18 -50.79 36.78 48.55
C HIS A 18 -51.54 37.74 47.61
N ASN A 19 -52.41 38.62 48.13
CA ASN A 19 -53.26 39.54 47.36
C ASN A 19 -54.15 38.82 46.32
N ILE A 20 -54.77 37.72 46.74
CA ILE A 20 -55.68 36.92 45.91
C ILE A 20 -56.99 36.70 46.67
N GLU A 21 -58.11 36.95 46.01
CA GLU A 21 -59.45 36.74 46.52
C GLU A 21 -60.01 35.41 46.00
N LEU A 22 -60.48 34.55 46.92
CA LEU A 22 -61.11 33.28 46.53
C LEU A 22 -62.57 33.54 46.17
N ILE A 23 -62.95 33.23 44.93
CA ILE A 23 -64.30 33.42 44.38
C ILE A 23 -65.16 32.18 44.62
N ASP A 24 -64.61 30.99 44.32
CA ASP A 24 -65.35 29.73 44.42
C ASP A 24 -64.45 28.57 44.86
N TYR A 25 -65.05 27.62 45.57
CA TYR A 25 -64.38 26.40 46.05
C TYR A 25 -65.31 25.19 45.87
N ASP A 26 -65.10 24.47 44.77
CA ASP A 26 -65.82 23.23 44.51
C ASP A 26 -65.04 22.04 45.09
N CYS A 27 -65.65 21.33 46.04
CA CYS A 27 -65.08 20.20 46.74
C CYS A 27 -65.90 18.92 46.47
N PRO A 28 -65.63 18.20 45.36
CA PRO A 28 -66.28 16.92 45.11
C PRO A 28 -65.88 15.90 46.19
N THR A 29 -66.78 14.96 46.46
CA THR A 29 -66.76 13.94 47.54
C THR A 29 -65.46 13.12 47.68
N THR A 30 -64.56 13.14 46.69
CA THR A 30 -63.17 12.67 46.81
C THR A 30 -62.17 13.84 46.88
N LYS A 31 -61.57 14.05 48.05
CA LYS A 31 -60.69 15.19 48.44
C LYS A 31 -59.39 15.40 47.62
N SER A 32 -59.21 14.72 46.48
CA SER A 32 -58.07 14.87 45.57
C SER A 32 -58.36 15.70 44.32
N THR A 33 -59.59 16.16 44.11
CA THR A 33 -60.04 16.86 42.89
C THR A 33 -60.63 18.26 43.14
N ALA A 34 -60.51 18.80 44.35
CA ALA A 34 -61.08 20.10 44.70
C ALA A 34 -60.52 21.22 43.78
N MET A 35 -61.42 22.05 43.26
CA MET A 35 -61.14 23.16 42.36
C MET A 35 -61.33 24.47 43.10
N LEU A 36 -60.39 25.40 42.96
CA LEU A 36 -60.45 26.74 43.50
C LEU A 36 -60.51 27.73 42.33
N THR A 37 -61.53 28.58 42.30
CA THR A 37 -61.57 29.75 41.43
C THR A 37 -61.22 30.98 42.25
N PHE A 38 -60.22 31.74 41.83
CA PHE A 38 -59.77 32.92 42.56
C PHE A 38 -59.40 34.05 41.60
N GLN A 39 -59.53 35.29 42.05
CA GLN A 39 -59.09 36.48 41.32
C GLN A 39 -57.86 37.09 41.99
N CYS A 40 -56.82 37.34 41.20
CA CYS A 40 -55.66 38.06 41.68
C CYS A 40 -55.95 39.56 41.76
N LEU A 41 -55.86 40.14 42.96
CA LEU A 41 -56.10 41.57 43.18
C LEU A 41 -54.98 42.45 42.61
N THR A 42 -53.84 41.86 42.25
CA THR A 42 -52.70 42.58 41.65
C THR A 42 -52.82 42.73 40.13
N CYS A 43 -53.34 41.72 39.41
CA CYS A 43 -53.46 41.76 37.95
C CYS A 43 -54.91 41.63 37.42
N GLY A 44 -55.89 41.47 38.32
CA GLY A 44 -57.31 41.31 38.00
C GLY A 44 -57.69 39.98 37.35
N THR A 45 -56.74 39.08 37.11
CA THR A 45 -57.00 37.80 36.41
C THR A 45 -57.71 36.81 37.32
N GLU A 46 -58.77 36.21 36.80
CA GLU A 46 -59.47 35.08 37.40
C GLU A 46 -58.87 33.75 36.89
N GLU A 47 -58.53 32.84 37.80
CA GLU A 47 -57.98 31.52 37.48
C GLU A 47 -58.73 30.42 38.26
N THR A 48 -59.08 29.34 37.57
CA THR A 48 -59.57 28.10 38.20
C THR A 48 -58.48 27.03 38.20
N VAL A 49 -58.08 26.55 39.37
CA VAL A 49 -56.96 25.62 39.55
C VAL A 49 -57.28 24.57 40.60
N ARG A 50 -56.79 23.33 40.42
CA ARG A 50 -56.87 22.29 41.44
C ARG A 50 -56.07 22.66 42.70
N ALA A 51 -56.64 22.39 43.87
CA ALA A 51 -56.04 22.70 45.17
C ALA A 51 -54.64 22.08 45.37
N ASP A 52 -54.42 20.87 44.87
CA ASP A 52 -53.12 20.19 44.96
C ASP A 52 -52.05 20.82 44.08
N ASN A 53 -52.43 21.34 42.91
CA ASN A 53 -51.53 22.09 42.03
C ASN A 53 -51.22 23.48 42.61
N LEU A 54 -52.21 24.16 43.17
CA LEU A 54 -52.01 25.47 43.80
C LEU A 54 -51.08 25.38 45.02
N ALA A 55 -51.19 24.32 45.82
CA ALA A 55 -50.30 24.05 46.95
C ALA A 55 -48.83 23.86 46.55
N ARG A 56 -48.55 23.49 45.29
CA ARG A 56 -47.18 23.34 44.76
C ARG A 56 -46.60 24.66 44.23
N ARG A 57 -47.42 25.68 43.98
CA ARG A 57 -46.98 27.02 43.54
C ARG A 57 -46.41 27.80 44.73
N ARG A 58 -45.17 27.49 45.14
CA ARG A 58 -44.48 28.15 46.27
C ARG A 58 -44.37 29.67 46.04
N ASN A 59 -44.92 30.47 46.96
CA ASN A 59 -44.83 31.94 47.09
C ASN A 59 -45.33 32.82 45.93
N THR A 60 -45.95 32.26 44.88
CA THR A 60 -46.62 33.07 43.84
C THR A 60 -47.82 32.31 43.29
N PRO A 61 -49.01 32.42 43.92
CA PRO A 61 -50.13 31.54 43.61
C PRO A 61 -50.80 31.88 42.26
N CYS A 62 -50.86 33.17 41.91
CA CYS A 62 -51.34 33.64 40.60
C CYS A 62 -50.33 33.31 39.48
N GLN A 63 -50.76 32.56 38.47
CA GLN A 63 -49.90 32.16 37.36
C GLN A 63 -49.52 33.36 36.49
N THR A 64 -50.45 34.31 36.30
CA THR A 64 -50.20 35.54 35.52
C THR A 64 -49.13 36.42 36.15
N CYS A 65 -49.23 36.75 37.44
CA CYS A 65 -48.20 37.51 38.16
C CYS A 65 -46.87 36.73 38.26
N ALA A 66 -46.92 35.41 38.49
CA ALA A 66 -45.73 34.57 38.49
C ALA A 66 -45.03 34.56 37.12
N ASN A 67 -45.78 34.62 36.02
CA ASN A 67 -45.22 34.75 34.68
C ASN A 67 -44.66 36.16 34.44
N TYR A 68 -45.37 37.21 34.85
CA TYR A 68 -44.92 38.60 34.69
C TYR A 68 -43.62 38.90 35.44
N GLN A 69 -43.48 38.42 36.67
CA GLN A 69 -42.25 38.56 37.45
C GLN A 69 -41.08 37.69 36.91
N ARG A 70 -41.37 36.64 36.14
CA ARG A 70 -40.35 35.73 35.56
C ARG A 70 -39.84 36.14 34.19
N TYR A 71 -40.55 37.01 33.48
CA TYR A 71 -40.19 37.46 32.13
C TYR A 71 -40.16 38.99 32.10
N THR A 72 -39.13 39.56 32.72
CA THR A 72 -38.81 40.99 32.61
C THR A 72 -37.53 41.19 31.81
N THR A 73 -37.37 42.35 31.18
CA THR A 73 -36.15 42.67 30.41
C THR A 73 -34.90 42.56 31.28
N ALA A 74 -34.96 43.06 32.52
CA ALA A 74 -33.87 42.94 33.49
C ALA A 74 -33.51 41.48 33.81
N SER A 75 -34.51 40.61 34.03
CA SER A 75 -34.28 39.20 34.34
C SER A 75 -33.65 38.42 33.17
N ILE A 76 -34.08 38.68 31.94
CA ILE A 76 -33.55 38.01 30.75
C ILE A 76 -32.16 38.54 30.40
N LYS A 77 -31.94 39.85 30.54
CA LYS A 77 -30.62 40.48 30.35
C LYS A 77 -29.57 39.89 31.30
N ALA A 78 -29.88 39.86 32.60
CA ALA A 78 -28.99 39.26 33.61
C ALA A 78 -28.68 37.79 33.30
N LEU A 79 -29.67 37.03 32.82
CA LEU A 79 -29.50 35.62 32.49
C LEU A 79 -28.60 35.39 31.25
N ILE A 80 -28.69 36.25 30.24
CA ILE A 80 -27.82 36.24 29.05
C ILE A 80 -26.38 36.56 29.45
N GLU A 81 -26.19 37.61 30.26
CA GLU A 81 -24.87 38.07 30.71
C GLU A 81 -24.18 37.05 31.62
N GLN A 82 -24.92 36.43 32.56
CA GLN A 82 -24.40 35.37 33.44
C GLN A 82 -23.78 34.20 32.66
N HIS A 83 -24.30 33.92 31.47
CA HIS A 83 -23.82 32.81 30.63
C HIS A 83 -22.95 33.30 29.45
N GLY A 84 -22.36 34.49 29.55
CA GLY A 84 -21.35 35.00 28.61
C GLY A 84 -21.90 35.55 27.29
N GLY A 85 -23.21 35.78 27.17
CA GLY A 85 -23.80 36.51 26.04
C GLY A 85 -23.92 38.01 26.32
N SER A 86 -24.30 38.79 25.31
CA SER A 86 -24.64 40.22 25.47
C SER A 86 -26.05 40.49 24.96
N TYR A 87 -26.84 41.19 25.75
CA TYR A 87 -28.16 41.66 25.33
C TYR A 87 -28.02 42.82 24.33
N ILE A 88 -28.80 42.82 23.24
CA ILE A 88 -28.79 43.89 22.23
C ILE A 88 -30.07 44.72 22.33
N SER A 89 -31.24 44.10 22.15
CA SER A 89 -32.53 44.79 22.12
C SER A 89 -33.71 43.82 22.28
N GLY A 90 -34.89 44.35 22.62
CA GLY A 90 -36.15 43.59 22.73
C GLY A 90 -36.82 43.68 24.09
N ASP A 91 -37.98 44.34 24.16
CA ASP A 91 -38.72 44.49 25.41
C ASP A 91 -39.42 43.18 25.81
N VAL A 92 -39.11 42.70 27.01
CA VAL A 92 -39.67 41.46 27.55
C VAL A 92 -40.84 41.78 28.45
N THR A 93 -42.04 41.57 27.90
CA THR A 93 -43.33 41.68 28.60
C THR A 93 -43.95 40.31 28.88
N GLY A 94 -43.42 39.25 28.26
CA GLY A 94 -43.92 37.90 28.46
C GLY A 94 -43.05 36.81 27.84
N LYS A 95 -43.54 35.58 27.93
CA LYS A 95 -42.87 34.35 27.50
C LYS A 95 -42.42 34.37 26.03
N MET A 96 -43.27 34.92 25.16
CA MET A 96 -43.07 34.91 23.71
C MET A 96 -42.34 36.15 23.18
N SER A 97 -42.01 37.11 24.04
CA SER A 97 -41.29 38.32 23.65
C SER A 97 -39.96 37.96 22.97
N THR A 98 -39.68 38.57 21.83
CA THR A 98 -38.46 38.33 21.05
C THR A 98 -37.33 39.23 21.54
N VAL A 99 -36.17 38.61 21.76
CA VAL A 99 -34.97 39.29 22.26
C VAL A 99 -33.83 39.04 21.28
N HIS A 100 -33.18 40.13 20.89
CA HIS A 100 -31.94 40.13 20.13
C HIS A 100 -30.77 40.04 21.12
N LEU A 101 -29.92 39.04 20.92
CA LEU A 101 -28.73 38.85 21.75
C LEU A 101 -27.52 38.48 20.89
N ARG A 102 -26.34 38.77 21.41
CA ARG A 102 -25.06 38.27 20.94
C ARG A 102 -24.66 37.08 21.79
N CYS A 103 -24.40 35.95 21.14
CA CYS A 103 -23.86 34.75 21.78
C CYS A 103 -22.39 34.98 22.19
N GLN A 104 -21.86 34.19 23.13
CA GLN A 104 -20.44 34.21 23.52
C GLN A 104 -19.46 34.02 22.34
N CYS A 105 -19.90 33.35 21.27
CA CYS A 105 -19.10 33.18 20.04
C CYS A 105 -19.16 34.39 19.09
N GLY A 106 -19.78 35.50 19.50
CA GLY A 106 -19.96 36.71 18.70
C GLY A 106 -21.19 36.70 17.77
N ALA A 107 -21.85 35.55 17.55
CA ALA A 107 -22.99 35.46 16.65
C ALA A 107 -24.23 36.19 17.20
N VAL A 108 -24.85 37.05 16.39
CA VAL A 108 -26.11 37.71 16.71
C VAL A 108 -27.28 36.78 16.39
N THR A 109 -28.21 36.62 17.33
CA THR A 109 -29.36 35.72 17.18
C THR A 109 -30.59 36.31 17.85
N VAL A 110 -31.77 35.87 17.40
CA VAL A 110 -33.07 36.26 17.95
C VAL A 110 -33.71 35.03 18.59
N LYS A 111 -34.19 35.17 19.82
CA LYS A 111 -34.86 34.09 20.56
C LYS A 111 -36.06 34.61 21.32
N SER A 112 -36.99 33.74 21.66
CA SER A 112 -38.03 34.07 22.63
C SER A 112 -37.43 34.16 24.04
N ALA A 113 -38.00 35.02 24.89
CA ALA A 113 -37.63 35.13 26.30
C ALA A 113 -37.71 33.78 27.04
N HIS A 114 -38.65 32.92 26.64
CA HIS A 114 -38.76 31.58 27.16
C HIS A 114 -37.62 30.64 26.77
N ASP A 115 -37.19 30.68 25.50
CA ASP A 115 -36.09 29.85 25.03
C ASP A 115 -34.77 30.26 25.68
N ILE A 116 -34.59 31.56 25.90
CA ILE A 116 -33.46 32.08 26.69
C ILE A 116 -33.56 31.58 28.13
N ARG A 117 -34.72 31.64 28.77
CA ARG A 117 -34.87 31.14 30.14
C ARG A 117 -34.61 29.64 30.29
N ARG A 118 -35.06 28.82 29.33
CA ARG A 118 -34.78 27.38 29.34
C ARG A 118 -33.33 27.07 28.96
N ARG A 119 -32.74 27.87 28.07
CA ARG A 119 -31.43 27.64 27.44
C ARG A 119 -30.72 28.99 27.22
N PRO A 120 -30.12 29.55 28.29
CA PRO A 120 -29.68 30.95 28.33
C PRO A 120 -28.54 31.28 27.39
N SER A 121 -27.60 30.35 27.20
CA SER A 121 -26.49 30.58 26.28
C SER A 121 -26.37 29.48 25.25
N SER A 122 -26.68 29.87 24.02
CA SER A 122 -26.09 29.29 22.80
C SER A 122 -26.91 29.73 21.60
N CYS A 123 -26.28 30.35 20.61
CA CYS A 123 -26.82 30.31 19.26
C CYS A 123 -26.96 28.84 18.81
N LYS A 124 -27.73 28.58 17.74
CA LYS A 124 -27.89 27.23 17.20
C LYS A 124 -26.55 26.52 16.97
N HIS A 125 -25.53 27.26 16.54
CA HIS A 125 -24.18 26.75 16.32
C HIS A 125 -23.49 26.27 17.61
N CYS A 126 -23.33 27.12 18.63
CA CYS A 126 -22.71 26.71 19.90
C CYS A 126 -23.46 25.55 20.58
N ARG A 127 -24.78 25.50 20.41
CA ARG A 127 -25.60 24.41 20.94
C ARG A 127 -25.26 23.09 20.25
N ASN A 128 -25.20 23.09 18.92
CA ASN A 128 -24.84 21.90 18.16
C ASN A 128 -23.40 21.47 18.47
N GLN A 129 -22.49 22.42 18.69
CA GLN A 129 -21.12 22.15 19.11
C GLN A 129 -21.06 21.47 20.49
N GLN A 130 -21.84 21.95 21.46
CA GLN A 130 -21.93 21.33 22.79
C GLN A 130 -22.55 19.92 22.73
N ILE A 131 -23.59 19.72 21.92
CA ILE A 131 -24.20 18.40 21.70
C ILE A 131 -23.17 17.46 21.09
N SER A 132 -22.45 17.90 20.05
CA SER A 132 -21.38 17.13 19.41
C SER A 132 -20.29 16.75 20.41
N ILE A 133 -19.76 17.70 21.19
CA ILE A 133 -18.75 17.44 22.23
C ILE A 133 -19.27 16.43 23.27
N THR A 134 -20.52 16.56 23.70
CA THR A 134 -21.12 15.64 24.68
C THR A 134 -21.29 14.23 24.10
N GLN A 135 -21.72 14.14 22.84
CA GLN A 135 -21.81 12.86 22.12
C GLN A 135 -20.42 12.22 21.95
N LEU A 136 -19.41 13.04 21.64
CA LEU A 136 -18.03 12.58 21.51
C LEU A 136 -17.45 12.11 22.86
N ARG A 137 -17.75 12.81 23.97
CA ARG A 137 -17.29 12.42 25.32
C ARG A 137 -17.88 11.09 25.78
N ASN A 138 -19.11 10.81 25.36
CA ASN A 138 -19.81 9.58 25.71
C ASN A 138 -19.59 8.46 24.70
N ASN A 139 -18.92 8.74 23.57
CA ASN A 139 -18.61 7.69 22.61
C ASN A 139 -17.41 6.87 23.10
N ARG A 140 -17.47 5.56 22.88
CA ARG A 140 -16.34 4.65 23.14
C ARG A 140 -15.53 4.42 21.88
N ASN A 141 -15.39 5.45 21.03
CA ASN A 141 -14.78 5.29 19.71
C ASN A 141 -13.29 4.96 19.82
N ARG A 142 -12.59 5.55 20.79
CA ARG A 142 -11.18 5.24 21.05
C ARG A 142 -10.98 3.81 21.53
N GLU A 143 -11.75 3.36 22.51
CA GLU A 143 -11.73 1.97 22.97
C GLU A 143 -12.02 1.00 21.82
N ARG A 144 -13.02 1.31 20.99
CA ARG A 144 -13.37 0.53 19.81
C ARG A 144 -12.24 0.50 18.77
N ALA A 145 -11.59 1.63 18.49
CA ALA A 145 -10.48 1.70 17.56
C ALA A 145 -9.26 0.89 18.05
N LEU A 146 -8.93 0.98 19.34
CA LEU A 146 -7.86 0.20 19.95
C LEU A 146 -8.16 -1.30 19.92
N ALA A 147 -9.38 -1.70 20.27
CA ALA A 147 -9.79 -3.10 20.25
C ALA A 147 -9.69 -3.70 18.84
N ILE A 148 -10.18 -2.99 17.81
CA ILE A 148 -10.09 -3.45 16.42
C ILE A 148 -8.62 -3.54 15.98
N ALA A 149 -7.80 -2.57 16.38
CA ALA A 149 -6.39 -2.61 16.05
C ALA A 149 -5.70 -3.84 16.65
N GLU A 150 -5.90 -4.10 17.94
CA GLU A 150 -5.34 -5.25 18.64
C GLU A 150 -5.83 -6.59 18.08
N GLU A 151 -7.13 -6.69 17.81
CA GLU A 151 -7.77 -7.86 17.21
C GLU A 151 -7.16 -8.21 15.84
N ARG A 152 -6.85 -7.20 15.03
CA ARG A 152 -6.24 -7.36 13.70
C ARG A 152 -4.70 -7.35 13.72
N GLY A 153 -4.08 -7.43 14.91
CA GLY A 153 -2.62 -7.48 15.08
C GLY A 153 -1.90 -6.15 14.80
N GLY A 154 -2.63 -5.04 14.72
CA GLY A 154 -2.11 -3.69 14.52
C GLY A 154 -2.20 -2.78 15.74
N LYS A 155 -2.02 -1.48 15.52
CA LYS A 155 -2.10 -0.41 16.52
C LYS A 155 -2.85 0.79 15.95
N CYS A 156 -3.61 1.48 16.80
CA CYS A 156 -4.10 2.82 16.51
C CYS A 156 -3.09 3.82 17.07
N LEU A 157 -2.56 4.69 16.21
CA LEU A 157 -1.54 5.69 16.53
C LEU A 157 -2.12 7.07 16.88
N THR A 158 -3.43 7.27 16.67
CA THR A 158 -4.14 8.51 17.04
C THR A 158 -4.05 8.75 18.54
N GLU A 159 -3.53 9.91 18.93
CA GLU A 159 -3.35 10.31 20.33
C GLU A 159 -4.64 10.92 20.92
N GLU A 160 -5.47 11.52 20.05
CA GLU A 160 -6.72 12.17 20.41
C GLU A 160 -7.66 11.22 21.16
N GLN A 161 -8.12 11.67 22.34
CA GLN A 161 -9.02 10.88 23.17
C GLN A 161 -10.45 10.82 22.63
N MET A 162 -10.83 11.79 21.79
CA MET A 162 -12.20 11.97 21.33
C MET A 162 -12.21 12.27 19.83
N PHE A 163 -12.89 11.43 19.07
CA PHE A 163 -13.09 11.61 17.63
C PHE A 163 -14.41 10.98 17.20
N SER A 164 -14.99 11.52 16.12
CA SER A 164 -16.15 10.92 15.45
C SER A 164 -15.73 9.72 14.59
N THR A 165 -16.70 8.93 14.16
CA THR A 165 -16.41 7.74 13.32
C THR A 165 -15.94 8.09 11.90
N ARG A 166 -16.08 9.35 11.49
CA ARG A 166 -15.74 9.85 10.15
C ARG A 166 -14.41 10.61 10.11
N GLU A 167 -13.87 10.95 11.28
CA GLU A 167 -12.54 11.56 11.36
C GLU A 167 -11.47 10.57 10.94
N SER A 168 -10.42 11.10 10.32
CA SER A 168 -9.29 10.32 9.85
C SER A 168 -8.39 9.94 11.03
N LEU A 169 -8.20 8.64 11.24
CA LEU A 169 -7.35 8.09 12.29
C LEU A 169 -6.09 7.51 11.68
N SER A 170 -5.01 7.51 12.45
CA SER A 170 -3.73 6.94 12.08
C SER A 170 -3.65 5.51 12.59
N TRP A 171 -3.38 4.57 11.69
CA TRP A 171 -3.33 3.14 11.96
C TRP A 171 -1.96 2.57 11.59
N GLN A 172 -1.57 1.50 12.26
CA GLN A 172 -0.40 0.69 11.94
C GLN A 172 -0.79 -0.79 11.92
N CYS A 173 -0.37 -1.56 10.92
CA CYS A 173 -0.62 -3.01 10.88
C CYS A 173 0.52 -3.78 11.56
N SER A 174 0.38 -5.10 11.68
CA SER A 174 1.42 -5.96 12.25
C SER A 174 2.77 -5.86 11.54
N GLN A 175 2.77 -5.60 10.22
CA GLN A 175 3.99 -5.37 9.47
C GLN A 175 4.65 -4.04 9.81
N GLY A 176 3.92 -3.06 10.35
CA GLY A 176 4.44 -1.73 10.68
C GLY A 176 4.08 -0.65 9.66
N HIS A 177 3.41 -1.00 8.54
CA HIS A 177 2.88 -0.02 7.60
C HIS A 177 1.88 0.90 8.30
N GLN A 178 2.03 2.22 8.09
CA GLN A 178 1.15 3.23 8.63
C GLN A 178 0.24 3.80 7.54
N TRP A 179 -1.04 4.02 7.86
CA TRP A 179 -1.98 4.67 6.94
C TRP A 179 -3.06 5.44 7.70
N HIS A 180 -3.80 6.25 6.95
CA HIS A 180 -4.91 7.04 7.47
C HIS A 180 -6.25 6.47 6.99
N ALA A 181 -7.17 6.22 7.92
CA ALA A 181 -8.53 5.78 7.63
C ALA A 181 -9.48 6.15 8.76
N ASN A 182 -10.76 6.34 8.47
CA ASN A 182 -11.76 6.59 9.50
C ASN A 182 -12.25 5.29 10.16
N LEU A 183 -12.79 5.41 11.38
CA LEU A 183 -13.25 4.26 12.17
C LEU A 183 -14.39 3.50 11.47
N ASP A 184 -15.28 4.19 10.74
CA ASP A 184 -16.40 3.54 10.05
C ASP A 184 -15.94 2.64 8.91
N SER A 185 -14.94 3.06 8.13
CA SER A 185 -14.36 2.24 7.08
C SER A 185 -13.67 1.01 7.66
N VAL A 186 -12.87 1.19 8.71
CA VAL A 186 -12.13 0.07 9.32
C VAL A 186 -13.08 -0.90 10.03
N ALA A 187 -14.04 -0.39 10.82
CA ALA A 187 -14.92 -1.19 11.65
C ALA A 187 -16.12 -1.78 10.91
N THR A 188 -16.75 -0.99 10.04
CA THR A 188 -18.03 -1.35 9.38
C THR A 188 -17.78 -1.94 8.00
N GLN A 189 -16.90 -1.34 7.20
CA GLN A 189 -16.58 -1.84 5.85
C GLN A 189 -15.48 -2.91 5.86
N GLY A 190 -14.84 -3.15 7.01
CA GLY A 190 -13.81 -4.18 7.15
C GLY A 190 -12.49 -3.87 6.45
N THR A 191 -12.25 -2.60 6.08
CA THR A 191 -11.00 -2.20 5.42
C THR A 191 -9.81 -2.24 6.38
N TRP A 192 -8.60 -2.42 5.83
CA TRP A 192 -7.37 -2.49 6.61
C TRP A 192 -6.19 -1.89 5.83
N CYS A 193 -4.96 -2.36 6.10
CA CYS A 193 -3.75 -1.82 5.49
C CYS A 193 -3.75 -1.98 3.96
N PRO A 194 -3.68 -0.88 3.18
CA PRO A 194 -3.67 -0.92 1.72
C PRO A 194 -2.40 -1.59 1.16
N SER A 195 -1.28 -1.51 1.88
CA SER A 195 -0.03 -2.17 1.48
C SER A 195 -0.08 -3.68 1.66
N CYS A 196 -0.90 -4.18 2.58
CA CYS A 196 -1.12 -5.62 2.82
C CYS A 196 -2.34 -6.17 2.08
N GLN A 197 -3.10 -5.32 1.37
CA GLN A 197 -4.41 -5.66 0.82
C GLN A 197 -4.38 -6.79 -0.22
N SER A 198 -3.20 -7.16 -0.74
CA SER A 198 -3.08 -8.04 -1.89
C SER A 198 -3.69 -9.44 -1.74
N ASN A 199 -3.97 -9.95 -0.52
CA ASN A 199 -4.57 -11.28 -0.33
C ASN A 199 -5.72 -11.30 0.70
N ILE A 200 -6.30 -10.14 1.10
CA ILE A 200 -7.31 -10.12 2.19
C ILE A 200 -8.56 -10.94 1.83
N ALA A 201 -9.03 -10.83 0.58
CA ALA A 201 -10.19 -11.58 0.09
C ALA A 201 -9.94 -13.09 0.14
N GLU A 202 -8.82 -13.55 -0.40
CA GLU A 202 -8.42 -14.97 -0.38
C GLU A 202 -8.24 -15.49 1.04
N ASN A 203 -7.56 -14.73 1.91
CA ASN A 203 -7.35 -15.11 3.31
C ASN A 203 -8.66 -15.18 4.08
N MET A 204 -9.59 -14.27 3.82
CA MET A 204 -10.92 -14.27 4.41
C MET A 204 -11.71 -15.52 4.03
N VAL A 205 -11.80 -15.84 2.73
CA VAL A 205 -12.49 -17.05 2.26
C VAL A 205 -11.80 -18.31 2.80
N ARG A 206 -10.46 -18.36 2.76
CA ARG A 206 -9.67 -19.46 3.33
C ARG A 206 -9.97 -19.67 4.80
N ALA A 207 -9.96 -18.61 5.60
CA ALA A 207 -10.20 -18.68 7.04
C ALA A 207 -11.63 -19.14 7.36
N ILE A 208 -12.63 -18.71 6.58
CA ILE A 208 -14.00 -19.21 6.69
C ILE A 208 -14.05 -20.71 6.36
N PHE A 209 -13.46 -21.15 5.25
CA PHE A 209 -13.44 -22.56 4.86
C PHE A 209 -12.73 -23.44 5.90
N GLU A 210 -11.54 -23.04 6.36
CA GLU A 210 -10.80 -23.78 7.38
C GLU A 210 -11.59 -23.93 8.68
N ALA A 211 -12.31 -22.88 9.11
CA ALA A 211 -13.15 -22.94 10.30
C ALA A 211 -14.43 -23.76 10.08
N THR A 212 -15.03 -23.66 8.89
CA THR A 212 -16.24 -24.37 8.48
C THR A 212 -16.02 -25.87 8.39
N TYR A 213 -14.88 -26.31 7.84
CA TYR A 213 -14.58 -27.72 7.59
C TYR A 213 -13.57 -28.33 8.58
N GLN A 214 -12.92 -27.52 9.43
CA GLN A 214 -11.84 -27.93 10.34
C GLN A 214 -10.69 -28.65 9.62
N ARG A 215 -10.40 -28.23 8.38
CA ARG A 215 -9.36 -28.81 7.52
C ARG A 215 -8.59 -27.69 6.81
N PRO A 216 -7.30 -27.87 6.49
CA PRO A 216 -6.52 -26.86 5.79
C PRO A 216 -6.94 -26.75 4.33
N PHE A 217 -6.93 -25.53 3.79
CA PHE A 217 -7.13 -25.24 2.37
C PHE A 217 -5.91 -24.50 1.82
N PRO A 218 -4.76 -25.16 1.60
CA PRO A 218 -3.57 -24.50 1.07
C PRO A 218 -3.75 -24.04 -0.38
N VAL A 219 -2.97 -23.02 -0.78
CA VAL A 219 -2.79 -22.70 -2.20
C VAL A 219 -2.18 -23.93 -2.87
N SER A 220 -2.79 -24.39 -3.95
CA SER A 220 -2.36 -25.64 -4.60
C SER A 220 -2.23 -25.48 -6.10
N ARG A 221 -1.29 -26.21 -6.69
CA ARG A 221 -1.10 -26.40 -8.13
C ARG A 221 -1.28 -27.88 -8.46
N PRO A 222 -2.51 -28.40 -8.46
CA PRO A 222 -2.74 -29.81 -8.74
C PRO A 222 -2.26 -30.22 -10.13
N ASP A 223 -1.75 -31.44 -10.27
CA ASP A 223 -1.22 -31.95 -11.54
C ASP A 223 -2.25 -31.90 -12.68
N PHE A 224 -3.54 -32.09 -12.37
CA PHE A 224 -4.62 -32.01 -13.36
C PHE A 224 -4.83 -30.59 -13.93
N LEU A 225 -4.30 -29.55 -13.28
CA LEU A 225 -4.29 -28.17 -13.77
C LEU A 225 -3.01 -27.79 -14.51
N ALA A 226 -2.03 -28.69 -14.61
CA ALA A 226 -0.82 -28.46 -15.39
C ALA A 226 -1.14 -28.32 -16.89
N THR A 227 -0.56 -27.32 -17.55
CA THR A 227 -0.66 -27.10 -19.00
C THR A 227 0.75 -26.93 -19.57
N SER A 228 0.95 -27.29 -20.84
CA SER A 228 2.22 -27.14 -21.54
C SER A 228 2.68 -25.67 -21.56
N GLY A 229 3.49 -25.28 -20.57
CA GLY A 229 4.06 -23.93 -20.43
C GLY A 229 3.51 -23.07 -19.29
N SER A 230 2.48 -23.48 -18.55
CA SER A 230 2.04 -22.79 -17.33
C SER A 230 1.28 -23.72 -16.37
N SER A 231 1.50 -23.55 -15.07
CA SER A 231 0.76 -24.27 -14.03
C SER A 231 -0.28 -23.33 -13.42
N LEU A 232 -1.55 -23.63 -13.68
CA LEU A 232 -2.68 -22.94 -13.04
C LEU A 232 -2.74 -23.39 -11.56
N HIS A 233 -3.08 -22.46 -10.67
CA HIS A 233 -3.27 -22.74 -9.25
C HIS A 233 -4.71 -22.49 -8.83
N LEU A 234 -5.07 -23.06 -7.69
CA LEU A 234 -6.31 -22.79 -6.95
C LEU A 234 -5.96 -22.02 -5.69
N ASP A 235 -6.76 -21.00 -5.36
CA ASP A 235 -6.53 -20.15 -4.20
C ASP A 235 -6.57 -20.98 -2.91
N GLY A 236 -7.51 -21.91 -2.78
CA GLY A 236 -7.50 -22.92 -1.72
C GLY A 236 -8.08 -24.23 -2.20
N TYR A 237 -7.40 -25.34 -1.88
CA TYR A 237 -7.83 -26.67 -2.27
C TYR A 237 -7.58 -27.69 -1.16
N ASN A 238 -8.61 -28.46 -0.82
CA ASN A 238 -8.51 -29.62 0.04
C ASN A 238 -8.76 -30.91 -0.77
N LYS A 239 -7.73 -31.74 -0.90
CA LYS A 239 -7.77 -32.99 -1.68
C LYS A 239 -8.68 -34.06 -1.06
N GLU A 240 -8.76 -34.14 0.27
CA GLU A 240 -9.57 -35.15 0.96
C GLU A 240 -11.07 -34.88 0.79
N LEU A 241 -11.46 -33.60 0.81
CA LEU A 241 -12.85 -33.18 0.63
C LEU A 241 -13.25 -33.05 -0.86
N GLY A 242 -12.29 -33.08 -1.79
CA GLY A 242 -12.54 -32.77 -3.19
C GLY A 242 -13.13 -31.37 -3.37
N LEU A 243 -12.72 -30.41 -2.55
CA LEU A 243 -13.31 -29.07 -2.50
C LEU A 243 -12.24 -28.01 -2.70
N ALA A 244 -12.53 -27.05 -3.57
CA ALA A 244 -11.68 -25.90 -3.87
C ALA A 244 -12.47 -24.60 -3.86
N PHE A 245 -11.79 -23.46 -3.66
CA PHE A 245 -12.35 -22.14 -3.90
C PHE A 245 -11.42 -21.27 -4.74
N GLU A 246 -12.01 -20.29 -5.43
CA GLU A 246 -11.30 -19.26 -6.20
C GLU A 246 -11.96 -17.89 -5.96
N CYS A 247 -11.17 -16.88 -5.62
CA CYS A 247 -11.60 -15.49 -5.44
C CYS A 247 -11.41 -14.70 -6.73
N GLN A 248 -12.50 -14.38 -7.42
CA GLN A 248 -12.44 -13.69 -8.71
C GLN A 248 -12.38 -12.17 -8.53
N GLY A 249 -11.23 -11.57 -8.85
CA GLY A 249 -11.06 -10.12 -8.90
C GLY A 249 -11.91 -9.42 -9.97
N SER A 250 -12.01 -8.08 -9.90
CA SER A 250 -12.75 -7.26 -10.89
C SER A 250 -12.30 -7.45 -12.35
N GLN A 251 -11.07 -7.94 -12.51
CA GLN A 251 -10.41 -8.25 -13.78
C GLN A 251 -11.11 -9.38 -14.58
N HIS A 252 -11.91 -10.20 -13.92
CA HIS A 252 -12.68 -11.29 -14.53
C HIS A 252 -14.03 -10.82 -15.12
N TYR A 253 -14.50 -9.64 -14.71
CA TYR A 253 -15.85 -9.16 -15.04
C TYR A 253 -15.83 -7.91 -15.92
N GLN A 254 -14.76 -7.10 -15.87
CA GLN A 254 -14.65 -5.85 -16.60
C GLN A 254 -13.22 -5.61 -17.12
N LYS A 255 -13.11 -4.96 -18.28
CA LYS A 255 -11.80 -4.55 -18.82
C LYS A 255 -11.14 -3.56 -17.86
N ASN A 256 -10.02 -3.96 -17.29
CA ASN A 256 -9.15 -3.12 -16.48
C ASN A 256 -7.87 -2.82 -17.26
N ASN A 257 -7.61 -1.55 -17.58
CA ASN A 257 -6.41 -1.12 -18.33
C ASN A 257 -5.08 -1.49 -17.63
N ARG A 258 -5.10 -1.85 -16.35
CA ARG A 258 -3.93 -2.31 -15.59
C ARG A 258 -3.54 -3.76 -15.87
N PHE A 259 -4.49 -4.60 -16.28
CA PHE A 259 -4.28 -6.05 -16.48
C PHE A 259 -4.55 -6.52 -17.91
N HIS A 260 -5.36 -5.77 -18.67
CA HIS A 260 -5.77 -6.09 -20.04
C HIS A 260 -5.28 -4.99 -20.99
N LYS A 261 -4.34 -5.32 -21.88
CA LYS A 261 -3.87 -4.38 -22.92
C LYS A 261 -4.85 -4.35 -24.10
N SER A 262 -5.46 -5.50 -24.42
CA SER A 262 -6.47 -5.63 -25.48
C SER A 262 -7.76 -6.33 -25.00
N ARG A 263 -8.75 -6.47 -25.89
CA ARG A 263 -9.97 -7.28 -25.63
C ARG A 263 -9.68 -8.77 -25.71
N GLU A 264 -8.64 -9.19 -26.46
CA GLU A 264 -8.24 -10.60 -26.54
C GLU A 264 -7.70 -11.12 -25.19
N ASP A 265 -7.01 -10.28 -24.42
CA ASP A 265 -6.50 -10.65 -23.08
C ASP A 265 -7.64 -11.05 -22.11
N LEU A 266 -8.79 -10.37 -22.21
CA LEU A 266 -9.98 -10.65 -21.41
C LEU A 266 -10.61 -11.99 -21.81
N TYR A 267 -10.73 -12.26 -23.12
CA TYR A 267 -11.22 -13.57 -23.60
C TYR A 267 -10.29 -14.71 -23.18
N ALA A 268 -8.98 -14.52 -23.27
CA ALA A 268 -8.00 -15.50 -22.81
C ALA A 268 -8.10 -15.75 -21.30
N GLN A 269 -8.45 -14.74 -20.49
CA GLN A 269 -8.71 -14.93 -19.06
C GLN A 269 -9.99 -15.74 -18.82
N MET A 270 -11.09 -15.43 -19.53
CA MET A 270 -12.33 -16.19 -19.45
C MET A 270 -12.15 -17.66 -19.89
N GLU A 271 -11.36 -17.91 -20.93
CA GLU A 271 -11.02 -19.27 -21.38
C GLU A 271 -10.23 -20.05 -20.33
N ARG A 272 -9.28 -19.40 -19.64
CA ARG A 272 -8.53 -20.02 -18.54
C ARG A 272 -9.45 -20.37 -17.36
N ASP A 273 -10.39 -19.50 -17.00
CA ASP A 273 -11.33 -19.75 -15.92
C ASP A 273 -12.29 -20.90 -16.25
N ALA A 274 -12.81 -20.93 -17.49
CA ALA A 274 -13.63 -22.03 -17.98
C ALA A 274 -12.85 -23.35 -17.97
N LEU A 275 -11.58 -23.33 -18.40
CA LEU A 275 -10.71 -24.50 -18.35
C LEU A 275 -10.47 -24.99 -16.91
N LYS A 276 -10.26 -24.08 -15.94
CA LYS A 276 -10.16 -24.45 -14.52
C LYS A 276 -11.43 -25.15 -14.04
N ALA A 277 -12.60 -24.59 -14.34
CA ALA A 277 -13.89 -25.15 -13.94
C ALA A 277 -14.10 -26.56 -14.52
N VAL A 278 -13.88 -26.73 -15.83
CA VAL A 278 -14.00 -28.03 -16.51
C VAL A 278 -13.03 -29.04 -15.92
N ARG A 279 -11.76 -28.67 -15.70
CA ARG A 279 -10.75 -29.58 -15.15
C ARG A 279 -11.04 -29.97 -13.71
N CYS A 280 -11.54 -29.06 -12.89
CA CYS A 280 -11.98 -29.39 -11.54
C CYS A 280 -13.14 -30.40 -11.58
N GLN A 281 -14.15 -30.13 -12.42
CA GLN A 281 -15.31 -31.01 -12.56
C GLN A 281 -14.92 -32.43 -13.04
N THR A 282 -14.07 -32.54 -14.06
CA THR A 282 -13.60 -33.85 -14.58
C THR A 282 -12.80 -34.64 -13.55
N ASN A 283 -12.16 -33.96 -12.59
CA ASN A 283 -11.40 -34.59 -11.52
C ASN A 283 -12.20 -34.72 -10.20
N LEU A 284 -13.53 -34.57 -10.26
CA LEU A 284 -14.43 -34.66 -9.10
C LEU A 284 -14.09 -33.66 -7.99
N VAL A 285 -13.59 -32.48 -8.37
CA VAL A 285 -13.34 -31.37 -7.47
C VAL A 285 -14.45 -30.34 -7.62
N MET A 286 -15.19 -30.10 -6.53
CA MET A 286 -16.18 -29.04 -6.42
C MET A 286 -15.43 -27.70 -6.29
N LEU A 287 -15.66 -26.78 -7.23
CA LEU A 287 -15.02 -25.45 -7.23
C LEU A 287 -16.04 -24.37 -6.86
N VAL A 288 -15.81 -23.69 -5.74
CA VAL A 288 -16.61 -22.53 -5.29
C VAL A 288 -15.96 -21.24 -5.76
N THR A 289 -16.65 -20.50 -6.64
CA THR A 289 -16.17 -19.19 -7.09
C THR A 289 -16.78 -18.07 -6.26
N VAL A 290 -15.94 -17.17 -5.75
CA VAL A 290 -16.36 -16.04 -4.91
C VAL A 290 -16.04 -14.73 -5.64
N PRO A 291 -17.05 -13.90 -5.99
CA PRO A 291 -16.83 -12.65 -6.70
C PRO A 291 -16.26 -11.56 -5.77
N TYR A 292 -15.39 -10.69 -6.30
CA TYR A 292 -14.82 -9.56 -5.55
C TYR A 292 -15.87 -8.64 -4.93
N SER A 293 -17.03 -8.48 -5.59
CA SER A 293 -18.13 -7.61 -5.12
C SER A 293 -18.74 -8.07 -3.79
N VAL A 294 -18.56 -9.33 -3.42
CA VAL A 294 -18.97 -9.88 -2.12
C VAL A 294 -17.85 -9.64 -1.10
N THR A 295 -16.61 -9.95 -1.45
CA THR A 295 -15.47 -9.80 -0.52
C THR A 295 -15.18 -8.34 -0.18
N ASP A 296 -15.41 -7.42 -1.10
CA ASP A 296 -15.22 -5.97 -0.90
C ASP A 296 -16.23 -5.36 0.10
N LYS A 297 -17.37 -6.01 0.31
CA LYS A 297 -18.36 -5.60 1.32
C LYS A 297 -17.99 -6.09 2.73
N GLY A 298 -16.97 -6.94 2.86
CA GLY A 298 -16.43 -7.40 4.13
C GLY A 298 -16.88 -8.81 4.54
N LEU A 299 -16.52 -9.18 5.78
CA LEU A 299 -16.63 -10.54 6.31
C LEU A 299 -18.07 -11.05 6.39
N GLU A 300 -19.00 -10.21 6.86
CA GLU A 300 -20.39 -10.63 7.10
C GLU A 300 -21.12 -10.99 5.80
N GLU A 301 -20.98 -10.16 4.77
CA GLU A 301 -21.55 -10.45 3.45
C GLU A 301 -20.93 -11.72 2.85
N THR A 302 -19.62 -11.89 3.03
CA THR A 302 -18.92 -13.09 2.55
C THR A 302 -19.42 -14.36 3.23
N ARG A 303 -19.65 -14.34 4.55
CA ARG A 303 -20.27 -15.46 5.29
C ARG A 303 -21.65 -15.81 4.75
N ASN A 304 -22.49 -14.79 4.56
CA ASN A 304 -23.86 -14.97 4.07
C ASN A 304 -23.89 -15.54 2.64
N PHE A 305 -23.02 -15.04 1.76
CA PHE A 305 -22.88 -15.55 0.40
C PHE A 305 -22.44 -17.02 0.39
N LEU A 306 -21.40 -17.34 1.17
CA LEU A 306 -20.88 -18.71 1.25
C LEU A 306 -21.91 -19.68 1.83
N ALA A 307 -22.61 -19.30 2.91
CA ALA A 307 -23.67 -20.14 3.47
C ALA A 307 -24.78 -20.43 2.45
N LYS A 308 -25.23 -19.41 1.72
CA LYS A 308 -26.22 -19.59 0.65
C LYS A 308 -25.70 -20.51 -0.47
N MET A 309 -24.47 -20.27 -0.93
CA MET A 309 -23.86 -21.03 -2.01
C MET A 309 -23.69 -22.51 -1.65
N LEU A 310 -23.21 -22.81 -0.43
CA LEU A 310 -23.04 -24.19 0.04
C LEU A 310 -24.37 -24.93 0.15
N MET A 311 -25.44 -24.23 0.59
CA MET A 311 -26.80 -24.79 0.62
C MET A 311 -27.34 -25.09 -0.78
N GLU A 312 -27.20 -24.16 -1.73
CA GLU A 312 -27.69 -24.32 -3.12
C GLU A 312 -26.94 -25.42 -3.89
N THR A 313 -25.64 -25.55 -3.64
CA THR A 313 -24.78 -26.56 -4.29
C THR A 313 -24.82 -27.93 -3.62
N GLY A 314 -25.43 -28.05 -2.44
CA GLY A 314 -25.51 -29.30 -1.69
C GLY A 314 -24.18 -29.77 -1.08
N ILE A 315 -23.19 -28.87 -0.95
CA ILE A 315 -21.91 -29.19 -0.32
C ILE A 315 -22.11 -29.24 1.20
N MET A 316 -21.90 -30.41 1.80
CA MET A 316 -22.10 -30.58 3.25
C MET A 316 -21.00 -29.88 4.05
N ALA A 317 -21.36 -28.77 4.71
CA ALA A 317 -20.52 -28.08 5.67
C ALA A 317 -20.60 -28.75 7.05
N LEU A 318 -19.48 -28.82 7.78
CA LEU A 318 -19.44 -29.35 9.15
C LEU A 318 -20.03 -28.35 10.15
N HIS A 319 -19.80 -27.06 9.93
CA HIS A 319 -20.35 -25.93 10.69
C HIS A 319 -20.95 -24.90 9.74
N ASP A 320 -21.90 -24.08 10.19
CA ASP A 320 -22.42 -22.98 9.38
C ASP A 320 -21.35 -21.88 9.22
N PRO A 321 -21.00 -21.45 7.99
CA PRO A 321 -20.06 -20.35 7.76
C PRO A 321 -20.42 -19.05 8.48
N ARG A 322 -21.70 -18.83 8.84
CA ARG A 322 -22.17 -17.66 9.58
C ARG A 322 -21.77 -17.71 11.05
N ASP A 323 -21.69 -18.90 11.65
CA ASP A 323 -21.51 -19.07 13.09
C ASP A 323 -20.06 -19.40 13.49
N VAL A 324 -19.20 -19.75 12.53
CA VAL A 324 -17.81 -20.12 12.83
C VAL A 324 -17.01 -18.96 13.43
N LYS A 325 -16.23 -19.25 14.47
CA LYS A 325 -15.27 -18.30 15.04
C LYS A 325 -14.00 -18.31 14.21
N ILE A 326 -13.60 -17.15 13.73
CA ILE A 326 -12.39 -16.97 12.91
C ILE A 326 -11.48 -16.00 13.67
N ASP A 327 -10.21 -16.36 13.78
CA ASP A 327 -9.19 -15.43 14.26
C ASP A 327 -8.95 -14.34 13.18
N PRO A 328 -9.26 -13.06 13.45
CA PRO A 328 -9.09 -11.98 12.47
C PRO A 328 -7.64 -11.79 12.04
N ARG A 329 -6.66 -12.24 12.83
CA ARG A 329 -5.25 -12.23 12.44
C ARG A 329 -5.01 -13.09 11.20
N LYS A 330 -5.72 -14.21 11.02
CA LYS A 330 -5.61 -15.00 9.78
C LYS A 330 -6.02 -14.23 8.53
N ILE A 331 -6.85 -13.19 8.68
CA ILE A 331 -7.35 -12.37 7.57
C ILE A 331 -6.43 -11.17 7.33
N TYR A 332 -6.04 -10.48 8.42
CA TYR A 332 -5.41 -9.17 8.37
C TYR A 332 -3.93 -9.13 8.74
N ASP A 333 -3.44 -10.16 9.42
CA ASP A 333 -2.05 -10.26 9.90
C ASP A 333 -1.20 -11.10 8.94
N THR A 334 -0.45 -10.42 8.07
CA THR A 334 0.49 -11.08 7.15
C THR A 334 1.78 -11.53 7.82
N TYR A 335 2.03 -11.23 9.10
CA TYR A 335 3.22 -11.74 9.81
C TYR A 335 3.15 -13.27 9.99
N ALA A 336 1.94 -13.82 10.00
CA ALA A 336 1.66 -15.24 9.99
C ALA A 336 1.65 -15.86 8.58
N ASP A 337 1.89 -15.07 7.53
CA ASP A 337 1.88 -15.56 6.15
C ASP A 337 3.13 -16.43 5.88
N ALA A 338 2.93 -17.63 5.36
CA ALA A 338 4.00 -18.61 5.12
C ALA A 338 5.16 -18.05 4.26
N PRO A 339 4.91 -17.29 3.16
CA PRO A 339 5.96 -16.63 2.39
C PRO A 339 6.80 -15.63 3.18
N PHE A 340 6.21 -14.87 4.11
CA PHE A 340 6.95 -13.92 4.95
C PHE A 340 7.85 -14.67 5.94
N LEU A 341 7.31 -15.69 6.61
CA LEU A 341 8.06 -16.53 7.54
C LEU A 341 9.21 -17.26 6.85
N ASP A 342 8.98 -17.81 5.65
CA ASP A 342 10.01 -18.43 4.81
C ASP A 342 11.11 -17.43 4.46
N PHE A 343 10.74 -16.24 3.96
CA PHE A 343 11.71 -15.21 3.61
C PHE A 343 12.53 -14.77 4.82
N LYS A 344 11.86 -14.52 5.96
CA LYS A 344 12.51 -14.16 7.21
C LYS A 344 13.50 -15.21 7.67
N LYS A 345 13.13 -16.49 7.58
CA LYS A 345 14.00 -17.62 7.88
C LYS A 345 15.23 -17.65 6.96
N ILE A 346 15.04 -17.55 5.64
CA ILE A 346 16.15 -17.55 4.67
C ILE A 346 17.13 -16.41 4.92
N VAL A 347 16.63 -15.22 5.25
CA VAL A 347 17.48 -14.07 5.56
C VAL A 347 18.28 -14.32 6.84
N ALA A 348 17.65 -14.84 7.90
CA ALA A 348 18.31 -15.18 9.15
C ALA A 348 19.35 -16.31 8.98
N ASP A 349 19.01 -17.38 8.24
CA ASP A 349 19.89 -18.52 7.95
C ASP A 349 21.16 -18.09 7.19
N LYS A 350 21.08 -17.01 6.40
CA LYS A 350 22.22 -16.39 5.68
C LYS A 350 22.89 -15.25 6.46
N GLY A 351 22.65 -15.15 7.77
CA GLY A 351 23.22 -14.14 8.65
C GLY A 351 22.82 -12.69 8.30
N GLY A 352 21.75 -12.51 7.54
CA GLY A 352 21.27 -11.21 7.10
C GLY A 352 20.22 -10.59 8.02
N SER A 353 19.91 -9.31 7.78
CA SER A 353 18.87 -8.57 8.47
C SER A 353 18.09 -7.68 7.50
N PHE A 354 16.82 -7.42 7.79
CA PHE A 354 15.96 -6.52 7.03
C PHE A 354 14.90 -5.91 7.94
N GLU A 355 14.35 -4.77 7.52
CA GLU A 355 13.23 -4.14 8.22
C GLU A 355 11.93 -4.80 7.80
N SER A 356 11.23 -5.45 8.75
CA SER A 356 10.02 -6.21 8.42
C SER A 356 8.90 -5.32 7.87
N HIS A 357 8.87 -4.03 8.22
CA HIS A 357 7.89 -3.08 7.70
C HIS A 357 8.08 -2.68 6.25
N ASP A 358 9.25 -2.96 5.66
CA ASP A 358 9.48 -2.78 4.23
C ASP A 358 8.99 -3.99 3.41
N TYR A 359 8.60 -5.09 4.08
CA TYR A 359 8.08 -6.27 3.40
C TYR A 359 6.65 -6.02 2.91
N ALA A 360 6.53 -5.74 1.63
CA ALA A 360 5.26 -5.47 0.96
C ALA A 360 4.94 -6.53 -0.12
N GLY A 361 5.20 -7.80 0.22
CA GLY A 361 4.92 -8.96 -0.62
C GLY A 361 6.12 -9.46 -1.44
N LEU A 362 5.92 -10.53 -2.21
CA LEU A 362 7.01 -11.24 -2.90
C LEU A 362 7.65 -10.47 -4.06
N THR A 363 6.91 -9.51 -4.63
CA THR A 363 7.26 -8.82 -5.88
C THR A 363 7.77 -7.40 -5.69
N LYS A 364 7.74 -6.86 -4.47
CA LYS A 364 8.28 -5.54 -4.17
C LYS A 364 9.70 -5.66 -3.63
N PRO A 365 10.66 -4.86 -4.14
CA PRO A 365 12.02 -4.88 -3.62
C PRO A 365 12.06 -4.29 -2.22
N LEU A 366 12.91 -4.84 -1.36
CA LEU A 366 13.20 -4.31 -0.03
C LEU A 366 14.70 -4.31 0.24
N SER A 367 15.12 -3.44 1.17
CA SER A 367 16.51 -3.33 1.60
C SER A 367 16.89 -4.48 2.53
N VAL A 368 17.89 -5.26 2.14
CA VAL A 368 18.44 -6.37 2.94
C VAL A 368 19.91 -6.10 3.21
N ARG A 369 20.36 -6.38 4.44
CA ARG A 369 21.76 -6.39 4.84
C ARG A 369 22.23 -7.84 4.95
N CYS A 370 23.37 -8.19 4.35
CA CYS A 370 23.97 -9.52 4.56
C CYS A 370 24.91 -9.54 5.78
N GLU A 371 25.39 -10.73 6.15
CA GLU A 371 26.37 -10.95 7.23
C GLU A 371 27.65 -10.12 7.07
N ASN A 372 28.13 -9.98 5.83
CA ASN A 372 29.30 -9.14 5.49
C ASN A 372 29.00 -7.63 5.53
N GLY A 373 27.79 -7.22 5.92
CA GLY A 373 27.40 -5.83 6.10
C GLY A 373 26.94 -5.10 4.83
N HIS A 374 27.02 -5.71 3.64
CA HIS A 374 26.54 -5.12 2.39
C HIS A 374 25.03 -4.93 2.41
N ARG A 375 24.56 -3.78 1.91
CA ARG A 375 23.13 -3.46 1.74
C ARG A 375 22.75 -3.55 0.27
N PHE A 376 21.70 -4.28 -0.04
CA PHE A 376 21.21 -4.45 -1.41
C PHE A 376 19.69 -4.53 -1.46
N GLN A 377 19.13 -4.16 -2.61
CA GLN A 377 17.70 -4.32 -2.89
C GLN A 377 17.43 -5.77 -3.30
N ALA A 378 16.63 -6.48 -2.51
CA ALA A 378 16.26 -7.86 -2.75
C ALA A 378 14.79 -7.95 -3.15
N LEU A 379 14.45 -8.84 -4.09
CA LEU A 379 13.07 -9.27 -4.30
C LEU A 379 12.85 -10.56 -3.49
N PRO A 380 11.87 -10.64 -2.57
CA PRO A 380 11.70 -11.83 -1.74
C PRO A 380 11.54 -13.13 -2.52
N TYR A 381 10.83 -13.12 -3.65
CA TYR A 381 10.71 -14.31 -4.50
C TYR A 381 12.07 -14.79 -5.05
N LEU A 382 12.98 -13.88 -5.44
CA LEU A 382 14.32 -14.26 -5.93
C LEU A 382 15.17 -14.82 -4.80
N VAL A 383 15.07 -14.25 -3.60
CA VAL A 383 15.76 -14.75 -2.41
C VAL A 383 15.31 -16.17 -2.06
N ARG A 384 13.99 -16.44 -2.14
CA ARG A 384 13.43 -17.78 -1.99
C ARG A 384 13.93 -18.77 -3.05
N ASN A 385 14.20 -18.29 -4.26
CA ASN A 385 14.81 -19.07 -5.34
C ASN A 385 16.35 -19.16 -5.26
N GLY A 386 16.96 -18.73 -4.16
CA GLY A 386 18.39 -18.90 -3.89
C GLY A 386 19.26 -17.69 -4.21
N HIS A 387 18.75 -16.64 -4.87
CA HIS A 387 19.51 -15.41 -5.11
C HIS A 387 19.87 -14.71 -3.79
N TRP A 388 21.02 -14.05 -3.75
CA TRP A 388 21.49 -13.39 -2.52
C TRP A 388 22.33 -12.15 -2.84
N CYS A 389 23.07 -11.67 -1.83
CA CYS A 389 23.95 -10.52 -1.89
C CYS A 389 24.84 -10.55 -3.15
N PRO A 390 24.65 -9.60 -4.09
CA PRO A 390 25.43 -9.55 -5.33
C PRO A 390 26.93 -9.36 -5.07
N GLU A 391 27.29 -8.63 -4.00
CA GLU A 391 28.68 -8.39 -3.64
C GLU A 391 29.37 -9.67 -3.16
N CYS A 392 28.75 -10.42 -2.24
CA CYS A 392 29.27 -11.71 -1.78
C CYS A 392 29.34 -12.74 -2.92
N ALA A 393 28.40 -12.68 -3.86
CA ALA A 393 28.36 -13.58 -5.02
C ALA A 393 29.31 -13.15 -6.16
N GLY A 394 30.00 -12.01 -6.06
CA GLY A 394 30.84 -11.47 -7.13
C GLY A 394 30.07 -10.99 -8.37
N ASN A 395 28.74 -10.88 -8.28
CA ASN A 395 27.85 -10.47 -9.36
C ASN A 395 27.35 -9.02 -9.19
N LYS A 396 28.05 -8.21 -8.40
CA LYS A 396 27.75 -6.79 -8.24
C LYS A 396 27.85 -6.12 -9.61
N ARG A 397 26.80 -5.39 -10.00
CA ARG A 397 26.82 -4.61 -11.24
C ARG A 397 27.96 -3.60 -11.17
N LEU A 398 28.85 -3.66 -12.15
CA LEU A 398 30.00 -2.76 -12.23
C LEU A 398 29.52 -1.34 -12.53
N THR A 399 30.10 -0.36 -11.85
CA THR A 399 29.84 1.06 -12.07
C THR A 399 30.69 1.57 -13.23
N LEU A 400 30.29 2.70 -13.81
CA LEU A 400 31.09 3.37 -14.85
C LEU A 400 32.47 3.78 -14.32
N ASP A 401 32.54 4.20 -13.06
CA ASP A 401 33.81 4.55 -12.39
C ASP A 401 34.76 3.34 -12.35
N HIS A 402 34.24 2.18 -11.95
CA HIS A 402 35.02 0.94 -11.92
C HIS A 402 35.54 0.53 -13.30
N ILE A 403 34.72 0.71 -14.33
CA ILE A 403 35.11 0.46 -15.73
C ILE A 403 36.22 1.43 -16.15
N THR A 404 36.07 2.70 -15.80
CA THR A 404 37.03 3.76 -16.15
C THR A 404 38.39 3.52 -15.51
N GLU A 405 38.41 3.19 -14.21
CA GLU A 405 39.65 2.86 -13.48
C GLU A 405 40.38 1.66 -14.11
N GLN A 406 39.66 0.58 -14.44
CA GLN A 406 40.28 -0.60 -15.06
C GLN A 406 40.81 -0.32 -16.47
N LEU A 407 40.12 0.51 -17.26
CA LEU A 407 40.60 0.90 -18.57
C LEU A 407 41.89 1.70 -18.47
N GLN A 408 41.95 2.67 -17.55
CA GLN A 408 43.14 3.49 -17.33
C GLN A 408 44.36 2.66 -16.92
N GLN A 409 44.18 1.64 -16.06
CA GLN A 409 45.25 0.72 -15.67
C GLN A 409 45.88 -0.03 -16.86
N GLU A 410 45.09 -0.29 -17.90
CA GLU A 410 45.55 -0.98 -19.12
C GLU A 410 45.86 0.00 -20.27
N GLY A 411 45.87 1.31 -20.01
CA GLY A 411 46.16 2.35 -21.00
C GLY A 411 45.02 2.68 -21.97
N TRP A 412 43.78 2.37 -21.61
CA TRP A 412 42.57 2.68 -22.38
C TRP A 412 41.78 3.83 -21.74
N SER A 413 40.96 4.52 -22.53
CA SER A 413 40.02 5.53 -22.03
C SER A 413 38.67 5.43 -22.74
N LEU A 414 37.60 5.94 -22.12
CA LEU A 414 36.29 6.06 -22.76
C LEU A 414 36.24 7.32 -23.62
N ALA A 415 35.50 7.27 -24.73
CA ALA A 415 35.44 8.41 -25.66
C ALA A 415 34.67 9.61 -25.09
N ASP A 416 33.56 9.35 -24.39
CA ASP A 416 32.76 10.38 -23.71
C ASP A 416 32.18 9.82 -22.40
N PRO A 417 32.96 9.80 -21.31
CA PRO A 417 32.52 9.26 -20.03
C PRO A 417 31.44 10.13 -19.34
N GLU A 418 31.38 11.43 -19.62
CA GLU A 418 30.45 12.35 -18.96
C GLU A 418 29.02 12.22 -19.49
N GLN A 419 28.85 11.86 -20.76
CA GLN A 419 27.53 11.64 -21.38
C GLN A 419 27.08 10.17 -21.39
N LEU A 420 27.95 9.24 -20.97
CA LEU A 420 27.69 7.81 -21.06
C LEU A 420 26.91 7.29 -19.86
N SER A 421 25.66 6.87 -20.09
CA SER A 421 24.89 6.10 -19.11
C SER A 421 25.13 4.60 -19.29
N TYR A 422 25.79 3.96 -18.32
CA TYR A 422 26.10 2.53 -18.35
C TYR A 422 24.97 1.66 -17.79
N THR A 423 24.37 0.84 -18.65
CA THR A 423 23.21 0.00 -18.33
C THR A 423 23.57 -1.45 -18.03
N ASN A 424 24.46 -2.10 -18.78
CA ASN A 424 24.86 -3.49 -18.56
C ASN A 424 26.13 -3.87 -19.33
N ALA A 425 26.70 -5.05 -19.04
CA ALA A 425 27.95 -5.53 -19.63
C ALA A 425 27.90 -5.88 -21.14
N HIS A 426 26.71 -5.92 -21.72
CA HIS A 426 26.50 -6.12 -23.17
C HIS A 426 26.29 -4.79 -23.93
N GLN A 427 26.24 -3.65 -23.24
CA GLN A 427 26.22 -2.35 -23.89
C GLN A 427 27.53 -2.12 -24.66
N PRO A 428 27.46 -1.74 -25.96
CA PRO A 428 28.64 -1.30 -26.70
C PRO A 428 29.21 -0.01 -26.09
N LEU A 429 30.51 0.00 -25.84
CA LEU A 429 31.25 1.14 -25.33
C LEU A 429 32.24 1.60 -26.39
N GLU A 430 32.34 2.91 -26.56
CA GLU A 430 33.35 3.56 -27.40
C GLU A 430 34.57 3.90 -26.55
N MET A 431 35.72 3.37 -26.93
CA MET A 431 36.93 3.34 -26.11
C MET A 431 38.15 3.67 -26.98
N PHE A 432 39.05 4.49 -26.49
CA PHE A 432 40.36 4.72 -27.08
C PHE A 432 41.38 3.73 -26.50
N CYS A 433 42.22 3.16 -27.35
CA CYS A 433 43.38 2.39 -26.90
C CYS A 433 44.56 3.30 -26.53
N GLN A 434 45.64 2.71 -26.01
CA GLN A 434 46.87 3.43 -25.64
C GLN A 434 47.52 4.24 -26.78
N HIS A 435 47.19 3.94 -28.03
CA HIS A 435 47.68 4.64 -29.22
C HIS A 435 46.63 5.59 -29.84
N GLY A 436 45.51 5.85 -29.15
CA GLY A 436 44.47 6.79 -29.59
C GLY A 436 43.49 6.25 -30.65
N HIS A 437 43.49 4.95 -30.94
CA HIS A 437 42.52 4.37 -31.88
C HIS A 437 41.17 4.16 -31.20
N LEU A 438 40.09 4.63 -31.84
CA LEU A 438 38.71 4.43 -31.39
C LEU A 438 38.24 3.00 -31.67
N VAL A 439 37.69 2.34 -30.66
CA VAL A 439 37.22 0.96 -30.71
C VAL A 439 35.86 0.86 -30.03
N THR A 440 34.90 0.24 -30.71
CA THR A 440 33.57 -0.06 -30.13
C THR A 440 33.49 -1.53 -29.71
N ARG A 441 33.39 -1.81 -28.41
CA ARG A 441 33.26 -3.18 -27.86
C ARG A 441 32.41 -3.20 -26.61
N THR A 442 31.82 -4.35 -26.29
CA THR A 442 31.10 -4.52 -25.01
C THR A 442 32.08 -4.79 -23.87
N TRP A 443 31.72 -4.38 -22.66
CA TRP A 443 32.54 -4.62 -21.47
C TRP A 443 32.85 -6.11 -21.26
N ASN A 444 31.85 -6.99 -21.42
CA ASN A 444 32.04 -8.43 -21.31
C ASN A 444 33.09 -8.97 -22.32
N LYS A 445 33.06 -8.49 -23.57
CA LYS A 445 34.04 -8.88 -24.60
C LYS A 445 35.44 -8.33 -24.31
N TRP A 446 35.53 -7.15 -23.70
CA TRP A 446 36.80 -6.56 -23.29
C TRP A 446 37.44 -7.40 -22.17
N GLN A 447 36.66 -7.81 -21.16
CA GLN A 447 37.12 -8.67 -20.06
C GLN A 447 37.54 -10.08 -20.52
N GLN A 448 36.86 -10.67 -21.50
CA GLN A 448 37.10 -12.04 -21.98
C GLN A 448 38.33 -12.22 -22.90
N GLY A 449 39.07 -11.15 -23.20
CA GLY A 449 40.42 -11.27 -23.76
C GLY A 449 40.55 -10.88 -25.24
N LYS A 450 40.76 -9.58 -25.46
CA LYS A 450 41.66 -8.98 -26.46
C LYS A 450 41.89 -7.53 -26.04
N ARG A 451 42.83 -7.32 -25.13
CA ARG A 451 43.26 -5.99 -24.65
C ARG A 451 44.04 -5.19 -25.69
N THR A 452 44.20 -5.73 -26.90
CA THR A 452 44.81 -5.08 -28.05
C THR A 452 43.74 -4.59 -29.03
N CYS A 453 43.98 -3.38 -29.55
CA CYS A 453 43.17 -2.80 -30.61
C CYS A 453 43.51 -3.42 -31.97
N SER A 454 42.55 -3.52 -32.89
CA SER A 454 42.78 -4.14 -34.21
C SER A 454 43.83 -3.38 -35.03
N GLU A 455 43.84 -2.05 -34.93
CA GLU A 455 44.84 -1.21 -35.61
C GLU A 455 46.25 -1.42 -35.04
N CYS A 456 46.37 -1.52 -33.73
CA CYS A 456 47.62 -1.80 -33.02
C CYS A 456 48.17 -3.16 -33.48
N GLN A 457 47.31 -4.19 -33.48
CA GLN A 457 47.66 -5.52 -33.93
C GLN A 457 48.05 -5.56 -35.42
N ARG A 458 47.44 -4.71 -36.26
CA ARG A 458 47.78 -4.59 -37.69
C ARG A 458 49.16 -3.97 -37.87
N LEU A 459 49.47 -2.91 -37.13
CA LEU A 459 50.77 -2.24 -37.15
C LEU A 459 51.88 -3.16 -36.64
N ASP A 460 51.67 -3.85 -35.51
CA ASP A 460 52.64 -4.80 -34.95
C ASP A 460 52.99 -5.91 -35.95
N ARG A 461 51.98 -6.47 -36.63
CA ARG A 461 52.18 -7.49 -37.68
C ARG A 461 52.95 -6.94 -38.88
N ALA A 462 52.70 -5.69 -39.26
CA ALA A 462 53.42 -5.04 -40.36
C ALA A 462 54.90 -4.86 -40.02
N HIS A 463 55.20 -4.36 -38.82
CA HIS A 463 56.56 -4.24 -38.31
C HIS A 463 57.27 -5.59 -38.22
N GLU A 464 56.62 -6.59 -37.60
CA GLU A 464 57.17 -7.95 -37.48
C GLU A 464 57.51 -8.54 -38.86
N PHE A 465 56.64 -8.32 -39.85
CA PHE A 465 56.89 -8.76 -41.22
C PHE A 465 58.12 -8.08 -41.83
N VAL A 466 58.21 -6.76 -41.76
CA VAL A 466 59.35 -6.00 -42.30
C VAL A 466 60.66 -6.42 -41.62
N ASP A 467 60.68 -6.54 -40.29
CA ASP A 467 61.88 -6.92 -39.54
C ASP A 467 62.34 -8.34 -39.85
N LYS A 468 61.41 -9.31 -39.92
CA LYS A 468 61.74 -10.68 -40.31
C LYS A 468 62.26 -10.77 -41.72
N MET A 469 61.70 -10.02 -42.67
CA MET A 469 62.20 -10.01 -44.05
C MET A 469 63.59 -9.36 -44.15
N LYS A 470 63.83 -8.30 -43.39
CA LYS A 470 65.14 -7.66 -43.28
C LYS A 470 66.20 -8.63 -42.75
N GLN A 471 65.87 -9.43 -41.73
CA GLN A 471 66.74 -10.50 -41.22
C GLN A 471 67.00 -11.61 -42.24
N ARG A 472 66.06 -11.84 -43.16
CA ARG A 472 66.20 -12.79 -44.28
C ARG A 472 66.94 -12.20 -45.49
N GLY A 473 67.49 -10.98 -45.36
CA GLY A 473 68.29 -10.34 -46.41
C GLY A 473 67.47 -9.65 -47.51
N ILE A 474 66.20 -9.32 -47.24
CA ILE A 474 65.31 -8.63 -48.18
C ILE A 474 64.82 -7.33 -47.53
N ASP A 475 65.11 -6.19 -48.14
CA ASP A 475 64.59 -4.90 -47.71
C ASP A 475 63.18 -4.70 -48.27
N MET A 476 62.20 -4.59 -47.38
CA MET A 476 60.79 -4.43 -47.77
C MET A 476 60.42 -2.96 -47.82
N ASP A 477 59.79 -2.54 -48.93
CA ASP A 477 59.15 -1.23 -49.06
C ASP A 477 57.66 -1.37 -48.72
N VAL A 478 57.34 -1.21 -47.43
CA VAL A 478 55.97 -1.27 -46.89
C VAL A 478 55.62 0.08 -46.28
N ASN A 479 54.56 0.70 -46.78
CA ASN A 479 53.91 1.77 -46.03
C ASN A 479 53.11 1.17 -44.87
N LEU A 480 53.62 1.32 -43.65
CA LEU A 480 53.05 0.74 -42.43
C LEU A 480 51.63 1.24 -42.15
N SER A 481 51.33 2.50 -42.49
CA SER A 481 50.01 3.09 -42.26
C SER A 481 48.91 2.43 -43.10
N THR A 482 49.22 2.00 -44.33
CA THR A 482 48.28 1.41 -45.29
C THR A 482 48.41 -0.11 -45.40
N TYR A 483 49.13 -0.78 -44.49
CA TYR A 483 49.30 -2.22 -44.52
C TYR A 483 47.97 -2.99 -44.33
N GLN A 484 47.61 -3.86 -45.27
CA GLN A 484 46.34 -4.61 -45.33
C GLN A 484 46.47 -6.11 -45.03
N GLY A 485 47.68 -6.64 -44.83
CA GLY A 485 47.92 -8.03 -44.45
C GLY A 485 48.35 -8.96 -45.60
N GLU A 486 48.05 -10.26 -45.47
CA GLU A 486 48.68 -11.35 -46.24
C GLU A 486 48.59 -11.25 -47.77
N ARG A 487 47.49 -10.69 -48.28
CA ARG A 487 47.23 -10.57 -49.72
C ARG A 487 47.81 -9.30 -50.35
N GLN A 488 48.31 -8.37 -49.54
CA GLN A 488 48.86 -7.12 -50.05
C GLN A 488 50.15 -7.40 -50.84
N PRO A 489 50.26 -6.98 -52.11
CA PRO A 489 51.52 -7.03 -52.83
C PRO A 489 52.50 -6.02 -52.23
N VAL A 490 53.69 -6.48 -51.88
CA VAL A 490 54.75 -5.66 -51.30
C VAL A 490 56.02 -5.83 -52.11
N ARG A 491 56.65 -4.69 -52.43
CA ARG A 491 57.94 -4.63 -53.12
C ARG A 491 59.07 -4.95 -52.12
N GLY A 492 59.94 -5.88 -52.50
CA GLY A 492 61.12 -6.27 -51.73
C GLY A 492 62.38 -6.22 -52.59
N ILE A 493 63.47 -5.74 -52.02
CA ILE A 493 64.78 -5.61 -52.68
C ILE A 493 65.73 -6.64 -52.06
N CYS A 494 66.26 -7.54 -52.88
CA CYS A 494 67.17 -8.57 -52.40
C CYS A 494 68.57 -7.98 -52.17
N ARG A 495 69.09 -8.05 -50.92
CA ARG A 495 70.43 -7.53 -50.58
C ARG A 495 71.59 -8.29 -51.24
N HIS A 496 71.34 -9.48 -51.77
CA HIS A 496 72.38 -10.29 -52.42
C HIS A 496 72.56 -10.01 -53.91
N CYS A 497 71.48 -9.65 -54.62
CA CYS A 497 71.46 -9.51 -56.09
C CYS A 497 71.04 -8.08 -56.53
N GLY A 498 70.50 -7.26 -55.62
CA GLY A 498 69.94 -5.93 -55.93
C GLY A 498 68.59 -5.94 -56.65
N GLN A 499 68.13 -7.10 -57.15
CA GLN A 499 66.88 -7.21 -57.90
C GLN A 499 65.67 -6.90 -57.02
N GLU A 500 64.76 -6.09 -57.58
CA GLU A 500 63.46 -5.80 -56.99
C GLU A 500 62.43 -6.86 -57.40
N THR A 501 61.57 -7.27 -56.48
CA THR A 501 60.46 -8.19 -56.75
C THR A 501 59.24 -7.75 -55.95
N THR A 502 58.06 -7.82 -56.56
CA THR A 502 56.79 -7.54 -55.88
C THR A 502 56.02 -8.84 -55.72
N LEU A 503 55.74 -9.24 -54.48
CA LEU A 503 54.96 -10.44 -54.17
C LEU A 503 53.95 -10.15 -53.05
N PRO A 504 52.84 -10.90 -52.97
CA PRO A 504 51.97 -10.91 -51.80
C PRO A 504 52.75 -11.27 -50.52
N VAL A 505 52.38 -10.67 -49.39
CA VAL A 505 53.00 -10.91 -48.08
C VAL A 505 53.07 -12.42 -47.75
N GLU A 506 52.01 -13.19 -47.98
CA GLU A 506 52.00 -14.63 -47.71
C GLU A 506 53.07 -15.40 -48.50
N GLN A 507 53.32 -14.98 -49.75
CA GLN A 507 54.30 -15.62 -50.61
C GLN A 507 55.72 -15.30 -50.16
N TRP A 508 55.95 -14.08 -49.64
CA TRP A 508 57.20 -13.74 -49.00
C TRP A 508 57.48 -14.62 -47.78
N LYS A 509 56.47 -14.87 -46.93
CA LYS A 509 56.59 -15.70 -45.72
C LYS A 509 56.91 -17.16 -46.02
N ASN A 510 56.27 -17.74 -47.04
CA ASN A 510 56.30 -19.19 -47.30
C ASN A 510 57.44 -19.66 -48.21
N ARG A 511 58.25 -18.75 -48.77
CA ARG A 511 59.37 -19.11 -49.64
C ARG A 511 60.60 -19.57 -48.86
N SER A 512 61.27 -20.61 -49.34
CA SER A 512 62.57 -21.09 -48.82
C SER A 512 63.77 -20.56 -49.61
N LEU A 513 63.54 -19.99 -50.80
CA LEU A 513 64.58 -19.44 -51.68
C LEU A 513 64.23 -18.00 -52.10
N THR A 514 65.26 -17.17 -52.33
CA THR A 514 65.08 -15.82 -52.86
C THR A 514 64.49 -15.89 -54.28
N PRO A 515 63.47 -15.06 -54.62
CA PRO A 515 62.87 -15.07 -55.95
C PRO A 515 63.84 -14.73 -57.10
N CYS A 516 64.85 -13.87 -56.87
CA CYS A 516 65.76 -13.42 -57.94
C CYS A 516 66.91 -14.39 -58.24
N CYS A 517 67.56 -14.92 -57.20
CA CYS A 517 68.85 -15.60 -57.32
C CYS A 517 68.86 -16.99 -56.71
N SER A 518 67.68 -17.49 -56.30
CA SER A 518 67.49 -18.83 -55.72
C SER A 518 68.42 -19.15 -54.54
N LYS A 519 68.89 -18.12 -53.82
CA LYS A 519 69.69 -18.30 -52.60
C LYS A 519 68.79 -18.75 -51.46
N PRO A 520 69.26 -19.64 -50.56
CA PRO A 520 68.51 -20.06 -49.39
C PRO A 520 68.11 -18.87 -48.51
N LEU A 521 66.83 -18.80 -48.17
CA LEU A 521 66.30 -17.86 -47.18
C LEU A 521 66.17 -18.58 -45.83
N PRO A 522 66.60 -17.97 -44.72
CA PRO A 522 66.29 -18.47 -43.38
C PRO A 522 64.77 -18.66 -43.21
N ALA A 523 64.37 -19.65 -42.40
CA ALA A 523 62.97 -19.95 -42.13
C ALA A 523 62.27 -18.72 -41.51
N TYR A 524 61.06 -18.39 -42.00
CA TYR A 524 60.29 -17.23 -41.53
C TYR A 524 59.77 -17.39 -40.09
N HIS A 525 59.57 -18.63 -39.65
CA HIS A 525 59.29 -18.99 -38.27
C HIS A 525 60.39 -19.91 -37.73
N ARG A 526 60.86 -19.66 -36.51
CA ARG A 526 61.66 -20.65 -35.76
C ARG A 526 60.74 -21.84 -35.50
N CYS A 527 60.92 -22.93 -36.23
CA CYS A 527 60.31 -24.18 -35.84
C CYS A 527 60.97 -24.59 -34.52
N HIS A 528 60.26 -24.51 -33.40
CA HIS A 528 60.62 -25.33 -32.25
C HIS A 528 60.59 -26.76 -32.76
N LEU A 529 61.77 -27.41 -32.77
CA LEU A 529 61.94 -28.83 -33.01
C LEU A 529 60.92 -29.60 -32.18
N LYS A 530 59.76 -29.93 -32.77
CA LYS A 530 59.05 -31.14 -32.42
C LYS A 530 59.89 -32.24 -33.05
N THR A 531 60.54 -32.97 -32.15
CA THR A 531 61.19 -34.27 -32.34
C THR A 531 60.73 -34.97 -33.62
N GLN A 532 61.69 -35.26 -34.48
CA GLN A 532 61.54 -36.21 -35.58
C GLN A 532 61.04 -37.52 -35.01
N GLU A 533 59.76 -37.81 -35.17
CA GLU A 533 59.24 -39.17 -35.30
C GLU A 533 57.82 -39.10 -35.84
N SER A 534 57.54 -39.96 -36.82
CA SER A 534 56.29 -40.11 -37.58
C SER A 534 55.98 -39.07 -38.67
N CYS A 535 56.49 -39.34 -39.88
CA CYS A 535 55.82 -38.98 -41.12
C CYS A 535 55.49 -40.30 -41.84
N PRO A 536 54.22 -40.71 -42.02
CA PRO A 536 53.89 -41.80 -42.92
C PRO A 536 53.89 -41.28 -44.37
N THR A 537 54.47 -42.10 -45.24
CA THR A 537 54.53 -42.00 -46.70
C THR A 537 53.23 -41.63 -47.39
#